data_AF-A0A178Y5M6-F1
#
_entry.id   AF-A0A178Y5M6-F1
#
_cell.length_a   1.000
_cell.length_b   1.000
_cell.length_c   1.000
_cell.angle_alpha   90.00
_cell.angle_beta   90.00
_cell.angle_gamma   90.00
#
_symmetry.space_group_name_H-M   'P 1'
#
loop_
_entity.id
_entity.type
_entity.pdbx_description
1 polymer ?
#
loop_
_entity_poly.entity_id
_entity_poly.type
_entity_poly.pdbx_seq_one_letter_code
_entity_poly.pdbx_strand_id
1 'polypeptide(L)'
;MTAAPACVDNPVETLRAALEPHGLFLRGTVSFATGEAAPMLKSGDPAASVALIGNIGGSIWEPFTRWLEGERDRRGADPLDNWSKQVILPAAEAAGATAYFPSDPPWQPFQQWAMRAEGLKASPLGILIHPRYGLWHGYRGALGFDRALPQTSSVTAGHPCDDCRGKPCISACPVDALRTGMFDLGRCRTHLKKQAGALGCLVDGCLSRDACPIGQGYRYSMEQLRFHMAALGL
;
A
#
# COMPACT_ATOMS: atom_id res chain seq x y z
N MET A 1 41.97 13.81 23.23
CA MET A 1 41.34 13.11 22.10
C MET A 1 40.23 12.25 22.65
N THR A 2 39.06 12.84 22.83
CA THR A 2 37.84 12.14 23.27
C THR A 2 36.92 12.10 22.07
N ALA A 3 36.64 10.90 21.59
CA ALA A 3 35.79 10.64 20.43
C ALA A 3 34.41 11.27 20.65
N ALA A 4 33.95 12.01 19.65
CA ALA A 4 32.56 12.44 19.56
C ALA A 4 31.64 11.21 19.48
N PRO A 5 30.45 11.24 20.09
CA PRO A 5 29.49 10.16 19.93
C PRO A 5 29.05 10.16 18.45
N ALA A 6 29.25 9.05 17.76
CA ALA A 6 28.60 8.86 16.47
C ALA A 6 27.10 8.78 16.73
N CYS A 7 26.38 9.89 16.53
CA CYS A 7 24.96 9.82 16.17
C CYS A 7 24.93 9.01 14.87
N VAL A 8 24.63 7.72 14.99
CA VAL A 8 24.44 6.88 13.83
C VAL A 8 23.11 7.33 13.23
N ASP A 9 23.17 8.25 12.28
CA ASP A 9 22.05 8.63 11.44
C ASP A 9 21.57 7.37 10.71
N ASN A 10 20.62 6.66 11.32
CA ASN A 10 19.94 5.55 10.67
C ASN A 10 18.72 6.12 9.96
N PRO A 11 18.80 6.45 8.65
CA PRO A 11 17.69 7.05 7.92
C PRO A 11 16.43 6.18 7.98
N VAL A 12 16.56 4.86 8.15
CA VAL A 12 15.41 3.95 8.30
C VAL A 12 14.66 4.21 9.60
N GLU A 13 15.35 4.40 10.73
CA GLU A 13 14.69 4.66 12.02
C GLU A 13 14.08 6.06 12.07
N THR A 14 14.77 7.06 11.51
CA THR A 14 14.19 8.41 11.37
C THR A 14 12.91 8.39 10.54
N LEU A 15 12.89 7.65 9.43
CA LEU A 15 11.68 7.48 8.61
C LEU A 15 10.57 6.75 9.36
N ARG A 16 10.89 5.67 10.09
CA ARG A 16 9.90 4.94 10.90
C ARG A 16 9.25 5.87 11.92
N ALA A 17 10.06 6.61 12.69
CA ALA A 17 9.58 7.53 13.71
C ALA A 17 8.73 8.67 13.11
N ALA A 18 9.08 9.18 11.92
CA ALA A 18 8.31 10.23 11.25
C ALA A 18 6.96 9.72 10.71
N LEU A 19 6.86 8.46 10.28
CA LEU A 19 5.67 7.89 9.63
C LEU A 19 4.69 7.26 10.62
N GLU A 20 5.18 6.70 11.73
CA GLU A 20 4.39 5.95 12.71
C GLU A 20 3.19 6.73 13.28
N PRO A 21 3.30 8.03 13.67
CA PRO A 21 2.16 8.80 14.16
C PRO A 21 1.00 8.93 13.16
N HIS A 22 1.27 8.70 11.88
CA HIS A 22 0.30 8.77 10.79
C HIS A 22 -0.22 7.38 10.37
N GLY A 23 0.17 6.31 11.09
CA GLY A 23 -0.21 4.94 10.77
C GLY A 23 0.42 4.43 9.47
N LEU A 24 1.53 5.03 9.04
CA LEU A 24 2.32 4.60 7.89
C LEU A 24 3.57 3.88 8.37
N PHE A 25 3.98 2.87 7.62
CA PHE A 25 5.12 2.01 7.96
C PHE A 25 6.04 1.85 6.76
N LEU A 26 7.32 1.62 7.03
CA LEU A 26 8.23 1.08 6.01
C LEU A 26 7.84 -0.37 5.70
N ARG A 27 7.63 -0.64 4.42
CA ARG A 27 7.13 -1.91 3.88
C ARG A 27 8.19 -2.62 3.04
N GLY A 28 9.44 -2.52 3.46
CA GLY A 28 10.57 -3.14 2.77
C GLY A 28 11.35 -2.17 1.87
N THR A 29 12.53 -2.65 1.45
CA THR A 29 13.47 -1.92 0.60
C THR A 29 13.85 -2.74 -0.62
N VAL A 30 14.08 -2.06 -1.74
CA VAL A 30 14.55 -2.63 -2.99
C VAL A 30 15.86 -1.97 -3.36
N SER A 31 16.91 -2.76 -3.60
CA SER A 31 18.16 -2.26 -4.17
C SER A 31 18.19 -2.57 -5.66
N PHE A 32 18.76 -1.65 -6.44
CA PHE A 32 18.93 -1.79 -7.89
C PHE A 32 20.39 -2.11 -8.21
N ALA A 33 20.61 -3.10 -9.06
CA ALA A 33 21.95 -3.43 -9.53
C ALA A 33 22.43 -2.42 -10.59
N THR A 34 23.75 -2.34 -10.80
CA THR A 34 24.32 -1.53 -11.89
C THR A 34 23.73 -1.96 -13.24
N GLY A 35 23.15 -0.99 -13.97
CA GLY A 35 22.52 -1.23 -15.27
C GLY A 35 21.08 -1.78 -15.21
N GLU A 36 20.55 -2.05 -14.01
CA GLU A 36 19.12 -2.32 -13.82
C GLU A 36 18.32 -1.02 -14.00
N ALA A 37 17.13 -1.10 -14.61
CA ALA A 37 16.23 0.03 -14.70
C ALA A 37 15.77 0.45 -13.29
N ALA A 38 16.09 1.68 -12.91
CA ALA A 38 15.75 2.29 -11.62
C ALA A 38 14.99 3.61 -11.84
N PRO A 39 14.15 4.05 -10.87
CA PRO A 39 13.51 5.35 -10.96
C PRO A 39 14.55 6.48 -10.90
N MET A 40 14.28 7.57 -11.62
CA MET A 40 15.14 8.76 -11.56
C MET A 40 14.91 9.53 -10.26
N LEU A 41 15.99 9.93 -9.61
CA LEU A 41 15.98 10.84 -8.47
C LEU A 41 15.76 12.29 -8.95
N LYS A 42 15.44 13.19 -8.02
CA LYS A 42 15.41 14.64 -8.27
C LYS A 42 16.75 15.20 -8.79
N SER A 43 17.87 14.54 -8.51
CA SER A 43 19.19 14.91 -9.03
C SER A 43 19.36 14.61 -10.53
N GLY A 44 18.51 13.76 -11.10
CA GLY A 44 18.64 13.22 -12.46
C GLY A 44 19.34 11.86 -12.53
N ASP A 45 19.90 11.37 -11.41
CA ASP A 45 20.57 10.07 -11.35
C ASP A 45 19.57 8.92 -11.09
N PRO A 46 19.87 7.68 -11.55
CA PRO A 46 19.10 6.50 -11.14
C PRO A 46 19.22 6.25 -9.63
N ALA A 47 18.12 5.88 -8.99
CA ALA A 47 18.12 5.47 -7.59
C ALA A 47 18.92 4.17 -7.37
N ALA A 48 19.79 4.14 -6.36
CA ALA A 48 20.46 2.93 -5.91
C ALA A 48 19.53 2.05 -5.07
N SER A 49 18.58 2.65 -4.35
CA SER A 49 17.54 1.91 -3.63
C SER A 49 16.25 2.69 -3.47
N VAL A 50 15.16 1.96 -3.20
CA VAL A 50 13.84 2.50 -2.89
C VAL A 50 13.30 1.86 -1.61
N ALA A 51 12.75 2.67 -0.71
CA ALA A 51 11.99 2.23 0.46
C ALA A 51 10.49 2.42 0.23
N LEU A 52 9.71 1.36 0.41
CA LEU A 52 8.25 1.41 0.26
C LEU A 52 7.59 1.89 1.55
N ILE A 53 6.56 2.72 1.42
CA ILE A 53 5.75 3.24 2.53
C ILE A 53 4.30 2.83 2.33
N GLY A 54 3.67 2.32 3.37
CA GLY A 54 2.31 1.82 3.27
C GLY A 54 1.61 1.63 4.60
N ASN A 55 0.30 1.41 4.52
CA ASN A 55 -0.54 1.12 5.67
C ASN A 55 -0.59 -0.38 5.96
N ILE A 56 -0.86 -0.72 7.22
CA ILE A 56 -1.13 -2.09 7.69
C ILE A 56 -2.53 -2.08 8.29
N GLY A 57 -3.44 -2.85 7.71
CA GLY A 57 -4.85 -2.78 8.07
C GLY A 57 -5.38 -1.34 8.00
N GLY A 58 -6.28 -1.00 8.91
CA GLY A 58 -6.86 0.34 9.03
C GLY A 58 -5.98 1.38 9.71
N SER A 59 -4.66 1.16 9.84
CA SER A 59 -3.75 2.02 10.62
C SER A 59 -3.80 3.51 10.25
N ILE A 60 -4.03 3.82 8.97
CA ILE A 60 -4.11 5.20 8.47
C ILE A 60 -5.45 5.86 8.76
N TRP A 61 -6.50 5.09 9.10
CA TRP A 61 -7.86 5.59 9.09
C TRP A 61 -8.06 6.72 10.09
N GLU A 62 -7.68 6.53 11.34
CA GLU A 62 -7.84 7.54 12.39
C GLU A 62 -6.99 8.80 12.15
N PRO A 63 -5.68 8.71 11.80
CA PRO A 63 -4.91 9.89 11.39
C PRO A 63 -5.48 10.62 10.17
N PHE A 64 -5.95 9.87 9.17
CA PHE A 64 -6.55 10.43 7.96
C PHE A 64 -7.87 11.15 8.25
N THR A 65 -8.76 10.57 9.06
CA THR A 65 -10.05 11.20 9.40
C THR A 65 -9.85 12.47 10.21
N ARG A 66 -8.90 12.50 11.16
CA ARG A 66 -8.53 13.73 11.88
C ARG A 66 -8.07 14.84 10.92
N TRP A 67 -7.20 14.49 9.98
CA TRP A 67 -6.76 15.43 8.96
C TRP A 67 -7.93 15.91 8.10
N LEU A 68 -8.79 14.99 7.68
CA LEU A 68 -9.95 15.29 6.85
C LEU A 68 -10.86 16.31 7.54
N GLU A 69 -11.14 16.12 8.83
CA GLU A 69 -11.95 17.04 9.64
C GLU A 69 -11.34 18.44 9.77
N GLY A 70 -10.02 18.53 9.95
CA GLY A 70 -9.30 19.80 10.13
C GLY A 70 -8.99 20.57 8.84
N GLU A 71 -8.88 19.89 7.69
CA GLU A 71 -8.39 20.49 6.44
C GLU A 71 -9.46 20.47 5.32
N ARG A 72 -10.59 21.17 5.53
CA ARG A 72 -11.71 21.21 4.56
C ARG A 72 -11.30 21.72 3.17
N ASP A 73 -10.42 22.71 3.10
CA ASP A 73 -10.05 23.37 1.84
C ASP A 73 -8.98 22.60 1.04
N ARG A 74 -8.19 21.74 1.70
CA ARG A 74 -7.10 20.98 1.07
C ARG A 74 -7.46 19.56 0.66
N ARG A 75 -8.74 19.16 0.80
CA ARG A 75 -9.22 17.83 0.43
C ARG A 75 -9.03 17.54 -1.06
N GLY A 76 -9.42 18.48 -1.93
CA GLY A 76 -9.42 18.26 -3.37
C GLY A 76 -10.28 17.06 -3.79
N ALA A 77 -10.06 16.56 -5.02
CA ALA A 77 -10.76 15.38 -5.55
C ALA A 77 -10.27 14.06 -4.92
N ASP A 78 -8.99 14.00 -4.56
CA ASP A 78 -8.30 12.79 -4.09
C ASP A 78 -7.72 12.99 -2.67
N PRO A 79 -8.58 13.12 -1.64
CA PRO A 79 -8.16 13.54 -0.30
C PRO A 79 -7.14 12.61 0.34
N LEU A 80 -7.23 11.30 0.07
CA LEU A 80 -6.30 10.35 0.65
C LEU A 80 -4.90 10.43 0.00
N ASP A 81 -4.83 10.76 -1.28
CA ASP A 81 -3.56 10.95 -1.99
C ASP A 81 -2.91 12.27 -1.55
N ASN A 82 -3.71 13.33 -1.40
CA ASN A 82 -3.25 14.62 -0.88
C ASN A 82 -2.72 14.50 0.55
N TRP A 83 -3.44 13.81 1.43
CA TRP A 83 -2.97 13.51 2.78
C TRP A 83 -1.67 12.70 2.78
N SER A 84 -1.59 11.65 1.93
CA SER A 84 -0.39 10.82 1.82
C SER A 84 0.84 11.65 1.43
N LYS A 85 0.69 12.58 0.47
CA LYS A 85 1.75 13.50 0.06
C LYS A 85 2.14 14.46 1.18
N GLN A 86 1.17 15.02 1.89
CA GLN A 86 1.43 15.94 3.01
C GLN A 86 2.21 15.27 4.14
N VAL A 87 1.98 13.98 4.39
CA VAL A 87 2.71 13.22 5.41
C VAL A 87 4.09 12.77 4.92
N ILE A 88 4.19 12.27 3.68
CA ILE A 88 5.40 11.61 3.19
C ILE A 88 6.45 12.60 2.69
N LEU A 89 6.05 13.74 2.11
CA LEU A 89 6.99 14.72 1.55
C LEU A 89 7.96 15.30 2.61
N PRO A 90 7.51 15.73 3.80
CA PRO A 90 8.43 16.21 4.84
C PRO A 90 9.41 15.13 5.30
N ALA A 91 8.96 13.88 5.45
CA ALA A 91 9.83 12.76 5.79
C ALA A 91 10.87 12.48 4.70
N ALA A 92 10.48 12.62 3.42
CA ALA A 92 11.39 12.50 2.29
C ALA A 92 12.47 13.60 2.30
N GLU A 93 12.07 14.85 2.52
CA GLU A 93 12.98 15.99 2.57
C GLU A 93 13.99 15.85 3.71
N ALA A 94 13.53 15.52 4.92
CA ALA A 94 14.39 15.29 6.08
C ALA A 94 15.40 14.14 5.86
N ALA A 95 15.04 13.15 5.05
CA ALA A 95 15.91 12.00 4.73
C ALA A 95 16.80 12.23 3.49
N GLY A 96 16.67 13.37 2.80
CA GLY A 96 17.34 13.64 1.53
C GLY A 96 16.90 12.72 0.40
N ALA A 97 15.64 12.29 0.39
CA ALA A 97 15.08 11.30 -0.52
C ALA A 97 14.20 11.92 -1.61
N THR A 98 14.09 11.21 -2.74
CA THR A 98 13.08 11.52 -3.76
C THR A 98 11.80 10.74 -3.47
N ALA A 99 10.69 11.45 -3.24
CA ALA A 99 9.38 10.81 -3.04
C ALA A 99 8.71 10.46 -4.38
N TYR A 100 8.15 9.25 -4.44
CA TYR A 100 7.28 8.78 -5.52
C TYR A 100 5.92 8.40 -4.94
N PHE A 101 4.84 8.67 -5.68
CA PHE A 101 3.48 8.36 -5.25
C PHE A 101 2.79 7.45 -6.26
N PRO A 102 2.00 6.46 -5.82
CA PRO A 102 1.20 5.63 -6.73
C PRO A 102 0.16 6.42 -7.53
N SER A 103 -0.11 7.67 -7.12
CA SER A 103 -1.08 8.61 -7.69
C SER A 103 -0.47 9.64 -8.66
N ASP A 104 0.85 9.63 -8.88
CA ASP A 104 1.52 10.64 -9.71
C ASP A 104 2.39 10.07 -10.85
N PRO A 105 2.43 10.72 -12.03
CA PRO A 105 3.41 10.41 -13.06
C PRO A 105 4.81 10.99 -12.72
N PRO A 106 5.91 10.39 -13.23
CA PRO A 106 5.93 9.14 -13.99
C PRO A 106 5.61 7.94 -13.08
N TRP A 107 4.64 7.13 -13.51
CA TRP A 107 4.09 6.04 -12.71
C TRP A 107 5.16 4.99 -12.42
N GLN A 108 5.35 4.70 -11.14
CA GLN A 108 6.34 3.73 -10.69
C GLN A 108 5.74 2.33 -10.51
N PRO A 109 6.53 1.26 -10.68
CA PRO A 109 6.04 -0.12 -10.61
C PRO A 109 5.91 -0.62 -9.16
N PHE A 110 5.10 0.07 -8.35
CA PHE A 110 4.90 -0.20 -6.92
C PHE A 110 4.61 -1.67 -6.60
N GLN A 111 3.79 -2.35 -7.42
CA GLN A 111 3.52 -3.77 -7.22
C GLN A 111 4.78 -4.63 -7.40
N GLN A 112 5.60 -4.35 -8.42
CA GLN A 112 6.84 -5.10 -8.65
C GLN A 112 7.85 -4.86 -7.51
N TRP A 113 7.93 -3.62 -7.03
CA TRP A 113 8.75 -3.31 -5.85
C TRP A 113 8.26 -4.03 -4.60
N ALA A 114 6.94 -4.06 -4.35
CA ALA A 114 6.36 -4.79 -3.23
C ALA A 114 6.63 -6.30 -3.29
N MET A 115 6.52 -6.89 -4.48
CA MET A 115 6.86 -8.30 -4.70
C MET A 115 8.32 -8.60 -4.38
N ARG A 116 9.26 -7.71 -4.74
CA ARG A 116 10.69 -7.85 -4.44
C ARG A 116 11.02 -7.61 -2.97
N ALA A 117 10.47 -6.54 -2.40
CA ALA A 117 10.77 -6.11 -1.05
C ALA A 117 10.22 -7.09 -0.01
N GLU A 118 8.99 -7.55 -0.19
CA GLU A 118 8.28 -8.34 0.83
C GLU A 118 7.98 -9.78 0.39
N GLY A 119 8.38 -10.19 -0.83
CA GLY A 119 8.13 -11.54 -1.34
C GLY A 119 6.67 -11.80 -1.70
N LEU A 120 5.87 -10.75 -1.91
CA LEU A 120 4.43 -10.89 -2.12
C LEU A 120 4.09 -11.44 -3.50
N LYS A 121 2.90 -12.04 -3.60
CA LYS A 121 2.31 -12.52 -4.85
C LYS A 121 0.82 -12.18 -4.90
N ALA A 122 0.27 -12.12 -6.09
CA ALA A 122 -1.13 -11.76 -6.30
C ALA A 122 -2.06 -12.88 -5.82
N SER A 123 -3.08 -12.51 -5.04
CA SER A 123 -4.23 -13.38 -4.74
C SER A 123 -5.14 -13.53 -5.98
N PRO A 124 -6.17 -14.40 -5.93
CA PRO A 124 -7.20 -14.45 -6.98
C PRO A 124 -7.86 -13.09 -7.28
N LEU A 125 -7.88 -12.16 -6.31
CA LEU A 125 -8.42 -10.80 -6.50
C LEU A 125 -7.47 -9.86 -7.26
N GLY A 126 -6.26 -10.29 -7.62
CA GLY A 126 -5.21 -9.44 -8.17
C GLY A 126 -4.54 -8.52 -7.15
N ILE A 127 -4.97 -8.54 -5.89
CA ILE A 127 -4.35 -7.82 -4.77
C ILE A 127 -3.19 -8.66 -4.24
N LEU A 128 -2.01 -8.07 -4.05
CA LEU A 128 -0.88 -8.72 -3.39
C LEU A 128 -1.26 -9.12 -1.96
N ILE A 129 -1.11 -10.40 -1.60
CA ILE A 129 -1.48 -10.92 -0.29
C ILE A 129 -0.26 -11.01 0.65
N HIS A 130 -0.34 -10.35 1.80
CA HIS A 130 0.67 -10.46 2.85
C HIS A 130 0.33 -11.65 3.77
N PRO A 131 1.30 -12.49 4.19
CA PRO A 131 1.01 -13.67 5.03
C PRO A 131 0.42 -13.31 6.40
N ARG A 132 0.79 -12.14 6.95
CA ARG A 132 0.24 -11.62 8.21
C ARG A 132 -1.02 -10.76 8.04
N TYR A 133 -0.99 -9.79 7.13
CA TYR A 133 -2.04 -8.77 6.98
C TYR A 133 -3.10 -9.15 5.95
N GLY A 134 -2.94 -10.30 5.28
CA GLY A 134 -3.82 -10.75 4.23
C GLY A 134 -3.90 -9.76 3.09
N LEU A 135 -5.12 -9.46 2.68
CA LEU A 135 -5.41 -8.48 1.64
C LEU A 135 -5.52 -7.06 2.21
N TRP A 136 -5.35 -6.86 3.53
CA TRP A 136 -5.65 -5.62 4.24
C TRP A 136 -4.41 -4.77 4.44
N HIS A 137 -3.83 -4.32 3.34
CA HIS A 137 -2.69 -3.41 3.34
C HIS A 137 -2.63 -2.65 2.02
N GLY A 138 -1.78 -1.63 1.95
CA GLY A 138 -1.59 -0.84 0.73
C GLY A 138 -0.30 -0.04 0.79
N TYR A 139 0.11 0.50 -0.36
CA TYR A 139 1.27 1.38 -0.49
C TYR A 139 0.79 2.79 -0.81
N ARG A 140 1.41 3.78 -0.17
CA ARG A 140 1.03 5.20 -0.26
C ARG A 140 2.14 6.08 -0.80
N GLY A 141 3.38 5.60 -0.77
CA GLY A 141 4.51 6.30 -1.37
C GLY A 141 5.75 5.44 -1.32
N ALA A 142 6.81 5.92 -1.95
CA ALA A 142 8.12 5.31 -1.91
C ALA A 142 9.20 6.39 -1.88
N LEU A 143 10.34 6.10 -1.27
CA LEU A 143 11.46 7.03 -1.14
C LEU A 143 12.68 6.45 -1.86
N GLY A 144 13.16 7.14 -2.89
CA GLY A 144 14.36 6.83 -3.62
C GLY A 144 15.61 7.46 -3.01
N PHE A 145 16.71 6.71 -3.01
CA PHE A 145 18.01 7.10 -2.48
C PHE A 145 19.10 6.83 -3.51
N ASP A 146 20.12 7.69 -3.52
CA ASP A 146 21.38 7.53 -4.28
C ASP A 146 22.32 6.49 -3.65
N ARG A 147 21.99 6.01 -2.45
CA ARG A 147 22.72 5.02 -1.68
C ARG A 147 21.89 3.77 -1.45
N ALA A 148 22.59 2.67 -1.16
CA ALA A 148 21.94 1.45 -0.70
C ALA A 148 21.35 1.64 0.70
N LEU A 149 20.12 1.16 0.90
CA LEU A 149 19.53 1.01 2.22
C LEU A 149 19.66 -0.42 2.73
N PRO A 150 19.73 -0.64 4.05
CA PRO A 150 19.68 -1.98 4.60
C PRO A 150 18.36 -2.67 4.21
N GLN A 151 18.42 -3.98 4.02
CA GLN A 151 17.20 -4.76 3.78
C GLN A 151 16.35 -4.75 5.06
N THR A 152 15.13 -4.23 4.99
CA THR A 152 14.27 -4.02 6.17
C THR A 152 13.23 -5.11 6.39
N SER A 153 13.02 -5.97 5.39
CA SER A 153 12.02 -7.03 5.39
C SER A 153 12.68 -8.41 5.25
N SER A 154 12.17 -9.38 6.01
CA SER A 154 12.43 -10.79 5.73
C SER A 154 11.44 -11.25 4.65
N VAL A 155 11.94 -11.71 3.50
CA VAL A 155 11.11 -12.36 2.49
C VAL A 155 10.45 -13.57 3.14
N THR A 156 9.13 -13.53 3.29
CA THR A 156 8.38 -14.65 3.88
C THR A 156 8.31 -15.80 2.88
N ALA A 157 8.63 -17.02 3.32
CA ALA A 157 8.52 -18.20 2.50
C ALA A 157 7.06 -18.64 2.32
N GLY A 158 6.67 -18.97 1.09
CA GLY A 158 5.37 -19.54 0.74
C GLY A 158 4.31 -18.49 0.35
N HIS A 159 3.41 -18.85 -0.56
CA HIS A 159 2.28 -18.01 -0.94
C HIS A 159 1.05 -18.39 -0.09
N PRO A 160 0.41 -17.45 0.62
CA PRO A 160 -0.73 -17.76 1.50
C PRO A 160 -1.93 -18.47 0.83
N CYS A 161 -2.02 -18.42 -0.50
CA CYS A 161 -3.08 -19.07 -1.25
C CYS A 161 -2.82 -20.56 -1.51
N ASP A 162 -1.57 -21.02 -1.41
CA ASP A 162 -1.18 -22.41 -1.66
C ASP A 162 -1.79 -23.33 -0.60
N ASP A 163 -1.82 -22.88 0.66
CA ASP A 163 -2.40 -23.61 1.78
C ASP A 163 -3.92 -23.40 1.92
N CYS A 164 -4.49 -22.43 1.20
CA CYS A 164 -5.92 -22.11 1.24
C CYS A 164 -6.72 -23.02 0.29
N ARG A 165 -7.03 -24.24 0.75
CA ARG A 165 -7.77 -25.24 -0.04
C ARG A 165 -9.14 -24.76 -0.52
N GLY A 166 -9.94 -24.18 0.38
CA GLY A 166 -11.32 -23.80 0.09
C GLY A 166 -11.49 -22.56 -0.79
N LYS A 167 -10.47 -21.71 -0.89
CA LYS A 167 -10.50 -20.41 -1.63
C LYS A 167 -11.85 -19.68 -1.49
N PRO A 168 -12.35 -19.44 -0.26
CA PRO A 168 -13.68 -18.88 -0.03
C PRO A 168 -13.89 -17.50 -0.69
N CYS A 169 -12.81 -16.77 -0.95
CA CYS A 169 -12.84 -15.53 -1.72
C CYS A 169 -13.46 -15.68 -3.13
N ILE A 170 -13.29 -16.83 -3.78
CA ILE A 170 -13.83 -17.06 -5.14
C ILE A 170 -15.35 -17.21 -5.07
N SER A 171 -15.86 -18.11 -4.22
CA SER A 171 -17.29 -18.41 -4.11
C SER A 171 -18.10 -17.30 -3.42
N ALA A 172 -17.45 -16.45 -2.61
CA ALA A 172 -18.10 -15.29 -2.00
C ALA A 172 -18.41 -14.16 -2.99
N CYS A 173 -17.90 -14.21 -4.23
CA CYS A 173 -18.24 -13.21 -5.24
C CYS A 173 -19.67 -13.45 -5.79
N PRO A 174 -20.63 -12.52 -5.60
CA PRO A 174 -22.01 -12.73 -6.03
C PRO A 174 -22.18 -12.78 -7.56
N VAL A 175 -21.13 -12.44 -8.31
CA VAL A 175 -21.15 -12.40 -9.78
C VAL A 175 -20.00 -13.17 -10.40
N ASP A 176 -19.37 -14.11 -9.67
CA ASP A 176 -18.31 -14.97 -10.21
C ASP A 176 -17.17 -14.20 -10.91
N ALA A 177 -16.82 -13.01 -10.42
CA ALA A 177 -15.78 -12.18 -11.04
C ALA A 177 -14.37 -12.78 -10.89
N LEU A 178 -14.20 -13.84 -10.10
CA LEU A 178 -12.92 -14.48 -9.81
C LEU A 178 -12.79 -15.88 -10.45
N ARG A 179 -13.84 -16.35 -11.11
CA ARG A 179 -14.00 -17.76 -11.51
C ARG A 179 -12.97 -18.22 -12.55
N THR A 180 -12.47 -17.30 -13.38
CA THR A 180 -11.50 -17.58 -14.44
C THR A 180 -10.04 -17.55 -13.96
N GLY A 181 -9.81 -17.29 -12.67
CA GLY A 181 -8.47 -17.08 -12.12
C GLY A 181 -7.92 -15.67 -12.33
N MET A 182 -8.64 -14.81 -13.05
CA MET A 182 -8.37 -13.37 -13.16
C MET A 182 -9.59 -12.59 -12.69
N PHE A 183 -9.36 -11.47 -12.02
CA PHE A 183 -10.45 -10.61 -11.56
C PHE A 183 -11.11 -9.87 -12.73
N ASP A 184 -12.35 -10.23 -13.04
CA ASP A 184 -13.19 -9.59 -14.04
C ASP A 184 -13.75 -8.26 -13.51
N LEU A 185 -12.96 -7.20 -13.74
CA LEU A 185 -13.32 -5.84 -13.34
C LEU A 185 -14.62 -5.36 -14.02
N GLY A 186 -14.86 -5.73 -15.27
CA GLY A 186 -16.05 -5.32 -16.02
C GLY A 186 -17.33 -5.90 -15.40
N ARG A 187 -17.30 -7.18 -15.05
CA ARG A 187 -18.38 -7.88 -14.37
C ARG A 187 -18.62 -7.35 -12.97
N CYS A 188 -17.55 -7.10 -12.22
CA CYS A 188 -17.64 -6.46 -10.90
C CYS A 188 -18.30 -5.08 -11.00
N ARG A 189 -17.77 -4.16 -11.83
CA ARG A 189 -18.31 -2.79 -11.96
C ARG A 189 -19.76 -2.78 -12.45
N THR A 190 -20.13 -3.69 -13.36
CA THR A 190 -21.52 -3.86 -13.80
C THR A 190 -22.44 -4.29 -12.65
N HIS A 191 -21.97 -5.16 -11.75
CA HIS A 191 -22.73 -5.55 -10.56
C HIS A 191 -22.91 -4.41 -9.57
N LEU A 192 -21.84 -3.64 -9.31
CA LEU A 192 -21.88 -2.55 -8.33
C LEU A 192 -22.87 -1.44 -8.70
N LYS A 193 -23.15 -1.23 -10.00
CA LYS A 193 -24.17 -0.29 -10.49
C LYS A 193 -25.62 -0.78 -10.29
N LYS A 194 -25.84 -2.06 -9.95
CA LYS A 194 -27.18 -2.61 -9.67
C LYS A 194 -27.53 -2.44 -8.20
N GLN A 195 -28.83 -2.42 -7.88
CA GLN A 195 -29.33 -2.29 -6.50
C GLN A 195 -28.69 -3.29 -5.52
N ALA A 196 -28.54 -4.57 -5.93
CA ALA A 196 -27.91 -5.59 -5.11
C ALA A 196 -26.43 -5.30 -4.80
N GLY A 197 -25.68 -4.77 -5.77
CA GLY A 197 -24.29 -4.35 -5.56
C GLY A 197 -24.18 -3.08 -4.73
N ALA A 198 -25.11 -2.14 -4.94
CA ALA A 198 -25.18 -0.88 -4.20
C ALA A 198 -25.53 -1.07 -2.72
N LEU A 199 -26.43 -2.01 -2.39
CA LEU A 199 -26.80 -2.32 -1.00
C LEU A 199 -25.86 -3.35 -0.35
N GLY A 200 -25.09 -4.11 -1.14
CA GLY A 200 -24.12 -5.09 -0.67
C GLY A 200 -22.68 -4.56 -0.76
N CYS A 201 -21.97 -4.94 -1.83
CA CYS A 201 -20.53 -4.70 -1.97
C CYS A 201 -20.09 -3.22 -1.83
N LEU A 202 -20.93 -2.23 -2.16
CA LEU A 202 -20.59 -0.81 -1.93
C LEU A 202 -20.70 -0.37 -0.47
N VAL A 203 -21.59 -1.00 0.30
CA VAL A 203 -21.81 -0.68 1.73
C VAL A 203 -20.87 -1.50 2.62
N ASP A 204 -20.67 -2.77 2.30
CA ASP A 204 -19.93 -3.72 3.12
C ASP A 204 -18.47 -3.90 2.69
N GLY A 205 -18.10 -3.32 1.54
CA GLY A 205 -16.85 -3.62 0.85
C GLY A 205 -16.94 -4.91 0.03
N CYS A 206 -15.84 -5.26 -0.64
CA CYS A 206 -15.79 -6.46 -1.48
C CYS A 206 -15.96 -7.74 -0.64
N LEU A 207 -17.11 -8.40 -0.75
CA LEU A 207 -17.42 -9.66 -0.06
C LEU A 207 -16.37 -10.75 -0.31
N SER A 208 -15.82 -10.82 -1.52
CA SER A 208 -14.74 -11.74 -1.87
C SER A 208 -13.44 -11.45 -1.13
N ARG A 209 -13.10 -10.17 -0.92
CA ARG A 209 -11.91 -9.78 -0.16
C ARG A 209 -12.11 -10.15 1.30
N ASP A 210 -13.32 -9.94 1.81
CA ASP A 210 -13.68 -10.18 3.20
C ASP A 210 -13.71 -11.66 3.58
N ALA A 211 -14.09 -12.51 2.63
CA ALA A 211 -14.05 -13.95 2.81
C ALA A 211 -12.63 -14.54 2.91
N CYS A 212 -11.57 -13.77 2.65
CA CYS A 212 -10.20 -14.25 2.82
C CYS A 212 -9.91 -14.53 4.31
N PRO A 213 -9.48 -15.76 4.69
CA PRO A 213 -9.21 -16.08 6.09
C PRO A 213 -7.91 -15.46 6.60
N ILE A 214 -7.01 -15.05 5.70
CA ILE A 214 -5.71 -14.50 6.07
C ILE A 214 -5.88 -13.02 6.42
N GLY A 215 -5.34 -12.62 7.58
CA GLY A 215 -5.31 -11.23 8.01
C GLY A 215 -6.67 -10.65 8.40
N GLN A 216 -7.66 -11.47 8.78
CA GLN A 216 -8.98 -11.00 9.21
C GLN A 216 -8.91 -9.94 10.33
N GLY A 217 -7.96 -10.06 11.26
CA GLY A 217 -7.75 -9.05 12.32
C GLY A 217 -7.23 -7.69 11.83
N TYR A 218 -6.82 -7.59 10.56
CA TYR A 218 -6.38 -6.34 9.92
C TYR A 218 -7.46 -5.73 9.02
N ARG A 219 -8.64 -6.35 8.94
CA ARG A 219 -9.76 -5.86 8.14
C ARG A 219 -10.01 -4.38 8.43
N TYR A 220 -10.21 -3.60 7.37
CA TYR A 220 -10.55 -2.20 7.48
C TYR A 220 -11.90 -2.03 8.20
N SER A 221 -12.07 -0.90 8.88
CA SER A 221 -13.36 -0.55 9.47
C SER A 221 -14.41 -0.34 8.36
N MET A 222 -15.68 -0.38 8.74
CA MET A 222 -16.77 -0.18 7.78
C MET A 222 -16.73 1.22 7.15
N GLU A 223 -16.36 2.23 7.92
CA GLU A 223 -16.21 3.61 7.44
C GLU A 223 -15.09 3.71 6.38
N GLN A 224 -13.93 3.09 6.66
CA GLN A 224 -12.83 3.07 5.70
C GLN A 224 -13.18 2.30 4.42
N LEU A 225 -13.88 1.18 4.54
CA LEU A 225 -14.36 0.43 3.37
C LEU A 225 -15.29 1.26 2.50
N ARG A 226 -16.30 1.90 3.10
CA ARG A 226 -17.25 2.76 2.39
C ARG A 226 -16.54 3.92 1.72
N PHE A 227 -15.57 4.54 2.39
CA PHE A 227 -14.73 5.58 1.81
C PHE A 227 -14.02 5.10 0.54
N HIS A 228 -13.39 3.92 0.57
CA HIS A 228 -12.73 3.36 -0.61
C HIS A 228 -13.72 2.95 -1.71
N MET A 229 -14.89 2.41 -1.36
CA MET A 229 -15.91 2.03 -2.34
C MET A 229 -16.52 3.26 -3.03
N ALA A 230 -16.71 4.37 -2.30
CA ALA A 230 -17.22 5.62 -2.86
C ALA A 230 -16.27 6.23 -3.92
N ALA A 231 -14.96 5.98 -3.82
CA ALA A 231 -13.96 6.46 -4.78
C ALA A 231 -14.02 5.76 -6.15
N LEU A 232 -14.83 4.71 -6.33
CA LEU A 232 -14.92 3.97 -7.61
C LEU A 232 -15.64 4.74 -8.74
N GLY A 233 -16.30 5.86 -8.42
CA GLY A 233 -16.97 6.75 -9.37
C GLY A 233 -17.96 6.02 -10.28
N LEU A 234 -18.89 5.27 -9.69
CA LEU A 234 -19.80 4.35 -10.39
C LEU A 234 -21.08 5.01 -10.89
#